data_AF-A0A536PDX6-F1
#
_entry.id   AF-A0A536PDX6-F1
#
_cell.length_a   1.000
_cell.length_b   1.000
_cell.length_c   1.000
_cell.angle_alpha   90.00
_cell.angle_beta   90.00
_cell.angle_gamma   90.00
#
_symmetry.space_group_name_H-M   'P 1'
#
loop_
_entity.id
_entity.type
_entity.pdbx_description
1 polymer ?
#
loop_
_entity_poly.entity_id
_entity_poly.type
_entity_poly.pdbx_seq_one_letter_code
_entity_poly.pdbx_strand_id
1 'polypeptide(L)'
;MNALQQRFAGGKAQVVGISCDSVYTLKAWADSLGGVDYPLCSDFWPHGKVSQAFGVFNADVGRPERAIIVIDGQGVVRYVDVHQLREVPDEEEIAQALESLR
;
A
#
# COMPACT_ATOMS: atom_id res chain seq x y z
N MET A 1 8.20 5.15 -1.56
CA MET A 1 7.13 5.14 -0.52
C MET A 1 7.39 6.07 0.67
N ASN A 2 8.51 6.01 1.41
CA ASN A 2 8.81 7.05 2.42
C ASN A 2 8.81 8.46 1.79
N ALA A 3 9.35 8.59 0.57
CA ALA A 3 9.29 9.82 -0.22
C ALA A 3 7.84 10.30 -0.48
N LEU A 4 6.95 9.40 -0.91
CA LEU A 4 5.52 9.71 -1.05
C LEU A 4 4.87 10.10 0.27
N GLN A 5 5.13 9.37 1.36
CA GLN A 5 4.62 9.72 2.68
C GLN A 5 5.07 11.13 3.10
N GLN A 6 6.33 11.49 2.85
CA GLN A 6 6.85 12.83 3.11
C GLN A 6 6.23 13.89 2.17
N ARG A 7 6.01 13.55 0.88
CA ARG A 7 5.33 14.44 -0.09
C ARG A 7 3.90 14.79 0.34
N PHE A 8 3.23 13.90 1.08
CA PHE A 8 1.87 14.11 1.58
C PHE A 8 1.78 14.41 3.09
N ALA A 9 2.92 14.47 3.78
CA ALA A 9 2.99 14.86 5.18
C ALA A 9 2.47 16.30 5.32
N GLY A 10 1.32 16.46 5.97
CA GLY A 10 0.58 17.73 6.01
C GLY A 10 -0.94 17.61 5.90
N GLY A 11 -1.48 16.39 5.86
CA GLY A 11 -2.92 16.13 6.06
C GLY A 11 -3.76 15.98 4.80
N LYS A 12 -3.15 15.82 3.63
CA LYS A 12 -3.89 15.66 2.36
C LYS A 12 -4.05 14.20 1.92
N ALA A 13 -3.15 13.31 2.33
CA ALA A 13 -3.24 11.87 2.12
C ALA A 13 -2.38 11.14 3.15
N GLN A 14 -2.69 9.87 3.43
CA GLN A 14 -1.92 8.99 4.31
C GLN A 14 -1.52 7.74 3.53
N VAL A 15 -0.23 7.41 3.51
CA VAL A 15 0.24 6.14 2.97
C VAL A 15 0.03 5.05 4.02
N VAL A 16 -0.44 3.88 3.60
CA VAL A 16 -0.55 2.69 4.45
C VAL A 16 0.00 1.49 3.67
N GLY A 17 0.97 0.79 4.25
CA GLY A 17 1.47 -0.46 3.69
C GLY A 17 0.63 -1.65 4.18
N ILE A 18 0.32 -2.60 3.31
CA ILE A 18 -0.45 -3.80 3.66
C ILE A 18 0.30 -5.04 3.15
N SER A 19 0.46 -6.05 4.00
CA SER A 19 0.96 -7.39 3.62
C SER A 19 0.18 -8.48 4.33
N CYS A 20 0.20 -9.70 3.80
CA CYS A 20 -0.27 -10.89 4.51
C CYS A 20 0.70 -11.36 5.62
N ASP A 21 1.82 -10.67 5.83
CA ASP A 21 2.74 -10.97 6.93
C ASP A 21 2.13 -10.62 8.31
N SER A 22 2.53 -11.36 9.34
CA SER A 22 2.14 -11.06 10.71
C SER A 22 2.67 -9.70 11.18
N VAL A 23 2.02 -9.09 12.18
CA VAL A 23 2.49 -7.84 12.80
C VAL A 23 3.93 -7.93 13.33
N TYR A 24 4.36 -9.11 13.80
CA TYR A 24 5.73 -9.34 14.27
C TYR A 24 6.74 -9.33 13.13
N THR A 25 6.39 -9.97 12.01
CA THR A 25 7.20 -9.98 10.79
C THR A 25 7.33 -8.57 10.22
N LEU A 26 6.23 -7.84 10.11
CA LEU A 26 6.22 -6.45 9.64
C LEU A 26 7.08 -5.54 10.51
N LYS A 27 6.99 -5.71 11.84
CA LYS A 27 7.81 -4.93 12.79
C LYS A 27 9.30 -5.25 12.62
N ALA A 28 9.67 -6.52 12.60
CA ALA A 28 11.06 -6.93 12.40
C ALA A 28 11.62 -6.44 11.06
N TRP A 29 10.81 -6.49 9.98
CA TRP A 29 11.19 -5.97 8.68
C TRP A 29 11.38 -4.45 8.71
N ALA A 30 10.45 -3.69 9.27
CA ALA A 30 10.57 -2.24 9.39
C ALA A 30 11.80 -1.83 10.21
N ASP A 31 12.08 -2.54 11.32
CA ASP A 31 13.27 -2.30 12.14
C ASP A 31 14.56 -2.61 11.37
N SER A 32 14.56 -3.66 10.54
CA SER A 32 15.72 -4.00 9.69
C SER A 32 16.05 -2.93 8.64
N LEU A 33 15.07 -2.11 8.26
CA LEU A 33 15.26 -0.97 7.35
C LEU A 33 15.70 0.31 8.06
N GLY A 34 15.83 0.29 9.39
CA GLY A 34 16.09 1.50 10.19
C GLY A 34 14.83 2.33 10.48
N GLY A 35 13.64 1.78 10.19
CA GLY A 35 12.35 2.44 10.39
C GLY A 35 11.57 2.65 9.08
N VAL A 36 10.25 2.76 9.21
CA VAL A 36 9.31 3.08 8.13
C VAL A 36 8.40 4.21 8.61
N ASP A 37 8.24 5.25 7.78
CA ASP A 37 7.57 6.50 8.18
C ASP A 37 6.03 6.45 8.05
N TYR A 38 5.49 5.29 7.69
CA TYR A 38 4.06 5.06 7.48
C TYR A 38 3.62 3.75 8.15
N PRO A 39 2.34 3.63 8.55
CA PRO A 39 1.82 2.43 9.19
C PRO A 39 1.87 1.23 8.25
N LEU A 40 2.17 0.06 8.83
CA LEU A 40 2.10 -1.24 8.18
C LEU A 40 0.96 -2.04 8.81
N CYS A 41 0.04 -2.53 7.99
CA CYS A 41 -1.10 -3.34 8.37
C CYS A 41 -0.89 -4.79 7.96
N SER A 42 -1.31 -5.70 8.86
CA SER A 42 -1.22 -7.15 8.68
C SER A 42 -2.57 -7.70 8.22
N ASP A 43 -2.65 -8.11 6.97
CA ASP A 43 -3.74 -8.88 6.34
C ASP A 43 -3.52 -10.40 6.51
N PHE A 44 -2.95 -10.80 7.64
CA PHE A 44 -2.53 -12.17 7.93
C PHE A 44 -3.71 -13.10 8.24
N TRP A 45 -4.74 -12.62 8.98
CA TRP A 45 -5.88 -13.47 9.32
C TRP A 45 -7.19 -12.69 9.48
N PRO A 46 -8.29 -13.11 8.82
CA PRO A 46 -8.36 -14.17 7.81
C PRO A 46 -7.47 -13.87 6.60
N HIS A 47 -6.71 -14.88 6.16
CA HIS A 47 -5.57 -14.72 5.26
C HIS A 47 -5.93 -13.99 3.97
N GLY A 48 -5.34 -12.81 3.77
CA GLY A 48 -5.50 -12.03 2.55
C GLY A 48 -6.89 -11.42 2.35
N LYS A 49 -7.75 -11.34 3.38
CA LYS A 49 -9.14 -10.89 3.22
C LYS A 49 -9.24 -9.47 2.65
N VAL A 50 -8.39 -8.55 3.08
CA VAL A 50 -8.37 -7.18 2.54
C VAL A 50 -7.89 -7.21 1.10
N SER A 51 -6.80 -7.94 0.82
CA SER A 51 -6.24 -8.09 -0.52
C SER A 51 -7.24 -8.71 -1.50
N GLN A 52 -8.03 -9.69 -1.04
CA GLN A 52 -9.12 -10.32 -1.81
C GLN A 52 -10.26 -9.34 -2.08
N ALA A 53 -10.63 -8.51 -1.09
CA ALA A 53 -11.69 -7.51 -1.26
C ALA A 53 -11.34 -6.45 -2.33
N PHE A 54 -10.05 -6.14 -2.48
CA PHE A 54 -9.55 -5.27 -3.56
C PHE A 54 -9.23 -6.02 -4.87
N GLY A 55 -9.40 -7.34 -4.91
CA GLY A 55 -9.13 -8.15 -6.11
C GLY A 55 -7.64 -8.29 -6.46
N VAL A 56 -6.73 -8.02 -5.52
CA VAL A 56 -5.27 -8.02 -5.74
C VAL A 56 -4.57 -9.19 -5.06
N PHE A 57 -5.32 -10.15 -4.51
CA PHE A 57 -4.74 -11.34 -3.88
C PHE A 57 -4.41 -12.42 -4.92
N ASN A 58 -3.16 -12.86 -4.96
CA ASN A 58 -2.73 -14.00 -5.77
C ASN A 58 -2.87 -15.31 -4.96
N ALA A 59 -3.84 -16.12 -5.35
CA ALA A 59 -4.15 -17.39 -4.69
C ALA A 59 -3.10 -18.49 -4.93
N ASP A 60 -2.37 -18.44 -6.05
CA ASP A 60 -1.35 -19.44 -6.40
C ASP A 60 -0.10 -19.32 -5.50
N VAL A 61 0.25 -18.09 -5.13
CA VAL A 61 1.40 -17.82 -4.24
C VAL A 61 1.01 -17.43 -2.81
N GLY A 62 -0.27 -17.20 -2.53
CA GLY A 62 -0.79 -16.93 -1.20
C GLY A 62 -0.45 -15.55 -0.64
N ARG A 63 -0.35 -14.51 -1.48
CA ARG A 63 -0.04 -13.13 -1.07
C ARG A 63 -0.62 -12.10 -2.04
N PRO A 64 -0.73 -10.81 -1.67
CA PRO A 64 -1.09 -9.77 -2.64
C PRO A 64 -0.06 -9.65 -3.77
N GLU A 65 -0.55 -9.22 -4.93
CA GLU A 65 0.26 -8.60 -5.97
C GLU A 65 0.80 -7.23 -5.50
N ARG A 66 1.77 -6.69 -6.23
CA ARG A 66 2.26 -5.33 -5.95
C ARG A 66 1.24 -4.33 -6.48
N ALA A 67 0.29 -3.96 -5.64
CA ALA A 67 -0.78 -3.03 -5.98
C ALA A 67 -0.65 -1.69 -5.25
N ILE A 68 -1.04 -0.61 -5.93
CA ILE A 68 -1.26 0.71 -5.36
C ILE A 68 -2.70 1.10 -5.62
N ILE A 69 -3.37 1.54 -4.56
CA ILE A 69 -4.78 1.91 -4.59
C ILE A 69 -4.90 3.30 -3.97
N VAL A 70 -5.47 4.24 -4.71
CA VAL A 70 -5.79 5.57 -4.19
C VAL A 70 -7.28 5.62 -3.88
N ILE A 71 -7.58 5.98 -2.64
CA ILE A 71 -8.94 6.11 -2.11
C ILE A 71 -9.13 7.57 -1.68
N ASP A 72 -10.21 8.21 -2.14
CA ASP A 72 -10.53 9.58 -1.77
C ASP A 72 -11.16 9.70 -0.37
N GLY A 73 -11.40 10.94 0.09
CA GLY A 73 -12.02 11.21 1.40
C GLY A 73 -13.48 10.75 1.54
N GLN A 74 -14.12 10.34 0.45
CA GLN A 74 -15.46 9.74 0.46
C GLN A 74 -15.41 8.20 0.47
N GLY A 75 -14.22 7.61 0.48
CA GLY A 75 -14.02 6.16 0.46
C GLY A 75 -14.13 5.54 -0.94
N VAL A 76 -14.05 6.35 -2.00
CA VAL A 76 -14.13 5.87 -3.38
C VAL A 76 -12.74 5.58 -3.93
N VAL A 77 -12.57 4.42 -4.56
CA VAL A 77 -11.34 4.08 -5.30
C VAL A 77 -11.25 4.94 -6.56
N ARG A 78 -10.14 5.67 -6.71
CA ARG A 78 -9.90 6.61 -7.81
C ARG A 78 -8.80 6.17 -8.76
N TYR A 79 -7.91 5.33 -8.28
CA TYR A 79 -6.81 4.79 -9.06
C TYR A 79 -6.43 3.43 -8.50
N VAL A 80 -6.13 2.49 -9.40
CA VAL A 80 -5.60 1.17 -9.10
C VAL A 80 -4.49 0.90 -10.10
N ASP A 81 -3.32 0.57 -9.59
CA ASP A 81 -2.19 0.12 -10.39
C ASP A 81 -1.66 -1.19 -9.82
N VAL A 82 -1.45 -2.17 -10.68
CA VAL A 82 -1.02 -3.53 -10.31
C VAL A 82 0.19 -3.90 -11.15
N HIS A 83 1.34 -3.95 -10.48
CA HIS A 83 2.62 -4.23 -11.09
C HIS A 83 3.03 -5.69 -10.93
N GLN A 84 3.85 -6.16 -11.88
CA GLN A 84 4.64 -7.36 -11.64
C GLN A 84 5.73 -7.07 -10.59
N LEU A 85 6.13 -8.07 -9.81
CA LEU A 85 7.04 -7.93 -8.65
C LEU A 85 8.31 -7.11 -8.85
N ARG A 86 8.81 -7.00 -10.09
CA ARG A 86 10.06 -6.35 -10.44
C ARG A 86 9.89 -4.90 -10.91
N GLU A 87 8.67 -4.44 -11.07
CA GLU A 87 8.40 -3.06 -11.48
C GLU A 87 8.26 -2.17 -10.24
N VAL A 88 8.96 -1.04 -10.28
CA VAL A 88 8.84 0.00 -9.27
C VAL A 88 7.73 0.93 -9.75
N PRO A 89 6.68 1.16 -8.94
CA PRO A 89 5.62 2.10 -9.27
C PRO A 89 6.17 3.50 -9.51
N ASP A 90 5.62 4.21 -10.50
CA ASP A 90 5.99 5.60 -10.75
C ASP A 90 5.38 6.51 -9.67
N GLU A 91 6.25 7.10 -8.85
CA GLU A 91 5.83 7.99 -7.77
C GLU A 91 5.11 9.25 -8.29
N GLU A 92 5.38 9.68 -9.52
CA GLU A 92 4.74 10.86 -10.11
C GLU A 92 3.31 10.55 -10.58
N GLU A 93 3.06 9.38 -11.15
CA GLU A 93 1.69 8.98 -11.54
C GLU A 93 0.76 8.90 -10.33
N ILE A 94 1.25 8.32 -9.22
CA ILE A 94 0.50 8.23 -7.96
C ILE A 94 0.22 9.63 -7.42
N ALA A 95 1.20 10.54 -7.49
CA ALA A 95 1.02 11.89 -7.02
C ALA A 95 0.04 12.69 -7.88
N GLN A 96 0.08 12.55 -9.20
CA GLN A 96 -0.90 13.14 -10.11
C GLN A 96 -2.31 12.63 -9.84
N ALA A 97 -2.47 11.31 -9.63
CA ALA A 97 -3.75 10.72 -9.26
C ALA A 97 -4.30 11.36 -7.99
N LEU A 98 -3.47 11.55 -6.95
CA LEU A 98 -3.87 12.23 -5.71
C LEU A 98 -4.16 13.72 -5.90
N GLU A 99 -3.38 14.43 -6.72
CA GLU A 99 -3.58 15.85 -7.00
C GLU A 99 -4.85 16.14 -7.80
N SER A 100 -5.28 15.18 -8.64
CA SER A 100 -6.52 15.26 -9.42
C SER A 100 -7.81 15.17 -8.60
N LEU A 101 -7.70 14.76 -7.32
CA LEU A 101 -8.84 14.63 -6.40
C LEU A 101 -9.14 15.92 -5.63
N ARG A 102 -8.50 17.03 -6.01
CA ARG A 102 -8.71 18.37 -5.45
C ARG A 102 -9.95 19.05 -6.00
#